data_AF-F8B4T8-F1
#
_entry.id   AF-F8B4T8-F1
#
_cell.length_a   1.000
_cell.length_b   1.000
_cell.length_c   1.000
_cell.angle_alpha   90.00
_cell.angle_beta   90.00
_cell.angle_gamma   90.00
#
_symmetry.space_group_name_H-M   'P 1'
#
loop_
_entity.id
_entity.type
_entity.pdbx_description
1 polymer ?
#
loop_
_entity_poly.entity_id
_entity_poly.type
_entity_poly.pdbx_seq_one_letter_code
_entity_poly.pdbx_strand_id
1 'polypeptide(L)' 'MTNDHERRIAALEQRLATLTEAVRAIARGLESPPTTDEPFEATAARAARQAHELLLSARP' A
#
# COMPACT_ATOMS: atom_id res chain seq x y z
N MET A 1 -3.77 28.80 -15.15
CA MET A 1 -3.02 27.59 -15.58
C MET A 1 -2.22 26.95 -14.45
N THR A 2 -1.75 27.69 -13.45
CA THR A 2 -1.02 27.19 -12.25
C THR A 2 -1.86 26.21 -11.42
N ASN A 3 -3.15 26.52 -11.23
CA ASN A 3 -4.06 25.75 -10.39
C ASN A 3 -4.35 24.32 -10.89
N ASP A 4 -4.33 24.07 -12.21
CA ASP A 4 -4.50 22.71 -12.75
C ASP A 4 -3.25 21.85 -12.54
N HIS A 5 -2.06 22.45 -12.70
CA HIS A 5 -0.80 21.76 -12.42
C HIS A 5 -0.66 21.43 -10.94
N GLU A 6 -0.99 22.36 -10.05
CA GLU A 6 -0.98 22.15 -8.59
C GLU A 6 -1.95 21.03 -8.19
N ARG A 7 -3.17 21.01 -8.73
CA ARG A 7 -4.14 19.92 -8.49
C ARG A 7 -3.66 18.57 -9.00
N ARG A 8 -3.01 18.54 -10.17
CA ARG A 8 -2.44 17.31 -10.73
C ARG A 8 -1.26 16.82 -9.89
N ILE A 9 -0.40 17.71 -9.43
CA ILE A 9 0.73 17.37 -8.54
C ILE A 9 0.19 16.81 -7.22
N ALA A 10 -0.76 17.48 -6.56
CA ALA A 10 -1.35 17.01 -5.31
C ALA A 10 -2.00 15.61 -5.47
N ALA A 11 -2.70 15.37 -6.59
CA ALA A 11 -3.27 14.06 -6.88
C ALA A 11 -2.19 12.98 -7.09
N LEU A 12 -1.06 13.31 -7.71
CA LEU A 12 0.06 12.39 -7.89
C LEU A 12 0.78 12.10 -6.57
N GLU A 13 1.01 13.12 -5.74
CA GLU A 13 1.60 12.97 -4.41
C GLU A 13 0.75 12.05 -3.53
N GLN A 14 -0.58 12.24 -3.53
CA GLN A 14 -1.49 11.39 -2.79
C GLN A 14 -1.45 9.93 -3.26
N ARG A 15 -1.39 9.70 -4.59
CA ARG A 15 -1.26 8.36 -5.17
C ARG A 15 0.08 7.71 -4.82
N LEU A 16 1.17 8.48 -4.86
CA LEU A 16 2.51 8.00 -4.51
C LEU A 16 2.60 7.64 -3.03
N ALA A 17 2.03 8.46 -2.14
CA ALA A 17 1.96 8.16 -0.72
C ALA A 17 1.20 6.86 -0.46
N THR A 18 0.04 6.68 -1.11
CA THR A 18 -0.74 5.43 -1.00
C THR A 18 0.05 4.23 -1.52
N LEU A 19 0.68 4.34 -2.69
CA LEU A 19 1.49 3.26 -3.26
C LEU A 19 2.65 2.89 -2.32
N THR A 20 3.29 3.88 -1.71
CA THR A 20 4.36 3.68 -0.74
C THR A 20 3.87 2.86 0.45
N GLU A 21 2.70 3.18 1.00
CA GLU A 21 2.12 2.43 2.12
C GLU A 21 1.71 1.00 1.74
N ALA A 22 1.15 0.82 0.54
CA ALA A 22 0.84 -0.51 0.02
C ALA A 22 2.10 -1.39 -0.11
N VAL A 23 3.18 -0.85 -0.66
CA VAL A 23 4.47 -1.55 -0.77
C VAL A 23 5.05 -1.87 0.61
N ARG A 24 4.98 -0.94 1.56
CA ARG A 24 5.41 -1.18 2.95
C ARG A 24 4.61 -2.29 3.62
N ALA A 25 3.29 -2.36 3.39
CA ALA A 25 2.47 -3.43 3.92
C ALA A 25 2.93 -4.80 3.39
N ILE A 26 3.19 -4.90 2.09
CA ILE A 26 3.71 -6.12 1.45
C ILE A 26 5.09 -6.48 2.02
N ALA A 27 6.02 -5.53 2.07
CA ALA A 27 7.38 -5.76 2.58
C ALA A 27 7.34 -6.31 4.01
N ARG A 28 6.54 -5.69 4.90
CA ARG A 28 6.34 -6.19 6.27
C ARG A 28 5.83 -7.62 6.29
N GLY A 29 4.88 -7.98 5.42
CA GLY A 29 4.35 -9.33 5.36
C GLY A 29 5.35 -10.37 4.87
N LEU A 30 6.25 -9.99 3.97
CA LEU A 30 7.27 -10.88 3.40
C LEU A 30 8.54 -10.98 4.26
N GLU A 31 8.82 -9.95 5.07
CA GLU A 31 10.00 -9.91 5.94
C GLU A 31 9.68 -10.38 7.36
N SER A 32 8.41 -10.54 7.72
CA SER A 32 8.00 -11.06 9.02
C SER A 32 8.37 -12.54 9.14
N PRO A 33 9.15 -12.94 10.17
CA PRO A 33 9.40 -14.34 10.42
C PRO A 33 8.08 -15.07 10.70
N PRO A 34 7.88 -16.29 10.17
CA PRO A 34 6.73 -17.09 10.52
C PRO A 34 6.73 -17.36 12.03
N THR A 35 5.56 -17.24 12.65
CA THR A 35 5.37 -17.61 14.06
C THR A 35 4.75 -18.99 14.13
N THR A 36 4.80 -19.64 15.29
CA THR A 36 4.16 -20.95 15.49
C THR A 36 2.65 -20.92 15.20
N ASP A 37 2.01 -19.76 15.38
CA ASP A 37 0.56 -19.59 15.22
C ASP A 37 0.15 -19.04 13.83
N GLU A 38 1.07 -18.43 13.07
CA GLU A 38 0.79 -17.89 11.73
C GLU A 38 1.87 -18.33 10.73
N PRO A 39 1.53 -19.28 9.82
CA PRO A 39 2.40 -19.66 8.71
C PRO A 39 2.76 -18.46 7.84
N PHE A 40 3.93 -18.50 7.21
CA PHE A 40 4.43 -17.42 6.36
C PHE A 40 3.42 -17.04 5.26
N GLU A 41 2.78 -18.03 4.64
CA GLU A 41 1.80 -17.83 3.57
C GLU A 41 0.58 -17.05 4.04
N ALA A 42 0.14 -17.27 5.28
CA ALA A 42 -0.99 -16.54 5.86
C ALA A 42 -0.64 -15.06 6.09
N THR A 43 0.57 -14.80 6.61
CA THR A 43 1.12 -13.45 6.81
C THR A 43 1.28 -12.70 5.49
N ALA A 44 1.87 -13.35 4.47
CA ALA A 44 2.04 -12.77 3.14
C ALA A 44 0.69 -12.47 2.47
N ALA A 45 -0.28 -13.38 2.56
CA ALA A 45 -1.62 -13.18 2.00
C ALA A 45 -2.37 -12.04 2.68
N ARG A 46 -2.24 -11.90 4.01
CA ARG A 46 -2.83 -10.79 4.78
C ARG A 46 -2.23 -9.46 4.37
N ALA A 47 -0.91 -9.38 4.23
CA ALA A 47 -0.22 -8.18 3.78
C ALA A 47 -0.63 -7.78 2.35
N ALA A 48 -0.77 -8.76 1.44
CA ALA A 48 -1.25 -8.52 0.09
C ALA A 48 -2.69 -7.96 0.07
N ARG A 49 -3.60 -8.50 0.91
CA ARG A 49 -4.97 -7.97 1.06
C ARG A 49 -4.96 -6.54 1.58
N GLN A 50 -4.17 -6.25 2.62
CA GLN A 50 -4.06 -4.89 3.17
C GLN A 50 -3.55 -3.90 2.13
N ALA A 51 -2.53 -4.28 1.35
CA ALA A 51 -2.02 -3.44 0.27
C ALA A 51 -3.07 -3.21 -0.82
N HIS A 52 -3.85 -4.23 -1.16
CA HIS A 52 -4.95 -4.09 -2.13
C HIS A 52 -6.04 -3.13 -1.64
N GLU A 53 -6.43 -3.21 -0.37
CA GLU A 53 -7.41 -2.31 0.25
C GLU A 53 -6.92 -0.85 0.25
N LEU A 54 -5.64 -0.62 0.57
CA LEU A 54 -5.03 0.71 0.48
C LEU A 54 -5.15 1.28 -0.94
N LEU A 55 -4.83 0.48 -1.96
CA LEU A 55 -4.92 0.91 -3.36
C LEU A 55 -6.37 1.17 -3.81
N LEU A 56 -7.34 0.37 -3.34
CA LEU A 56 -8.76 0.61 -3.63
C LEU A 56 -9.26 1.92 -3.01
N SER A 57 -8.83 2.25 -1.80
CA SER A 57 -9.24 3.47 -1.10
C SER A 57 -8.73 4.77 -1.76
N ALA A 58 -7.66 4.69 -2.54
CA ALA A 58 -7.06 5.83 -3.23
C ALA A 58 -7.53 6.00 -4.68
N ARG A 59 -8.50 5.18 -5.13
CA ARG A 59 -9.08 5.31 -6.46
C ARG A 59 -9.91 6.61 -6.53
N PRO A 60 -9.69 7.47 -7.55
CA PRO A 60 -10.41 8.72 -7.70
C PRO A 60 -11.90 8.53 -8.00
#